data_AF-A0A101XHZ4-F1
#
_entry.id   AF-A0A101XHZ4-F1
#
_cell.length_a   1.000
_cell.length_b   1.000
_cell.length_c   1.000
_cell.angle_alpha   90.00
_cell.angle_beta   90.00
_cell.angle_gamma   90.00
#
_symmetry.space_group_name_H-M   'P 1'
#
loop_
_entity.id
_entity.type
_entity.pdbx_description
1 polymer ?
#
loop_
_entity_poly.entity_id
_entity_poly.type
_entity_poly.pdbx_seq_one_letter_code
_entity_poly.pdbx_strand_id
1 'polypeptide(L)'
;MDNIGTLEDNILIILRDGEYIEGEAALLYSELSNKASDPLVKTVFQIIYHDSLKHKDVLSLIEDLLINTVKMHVNIESVISQRRNLDAMVAQMIDIIRDVRNSVRGSITIKELSNIADKLERLEDIEETQLTSYEFLSSAISKSMDPRVQVTQVLIQNIINDEKTHKDLLEKITQIT
;
A
#
# COMPACT_ATOMS: atom_id res chain seq x y z
N MET A 1 31.05 5.94 5.16
CA MET A 1 30.10 7.04 4.86
C MET A 1 29.02 6.41 4.02
N ASP A 2 27.84 6.19 4.60
CA ASP A 2 26.70 5.69 3.83
C ASP A 2 26.39 6.74 2.76
N ASN A 3 26.31 6.30 1.51
CA ASN A 3 26.01 7.18 0.39
C ASN A 3 24.51 7.51 0.48
N ILE A 4 24.19 8.56 1.23
CA ILE A 4 22.84 9.10 1.35
C ILE A 4 22.53 9.68 -0.04
N GLY A 5 21.80 8.92 -0.87
CA GLY A 5 21.41 9.32 -2.23
C GLY A 5 20.70 10.67 -2.26
N THR A 6 20.43 11.21 -3.44
CA THR A 6 19.79 12.54 -3.55
C THR A 6 18.37 12.54 -2.97
N LEU A 7 17.81 13.73 -2.81
CA LEU A 7 16.41 13.87 -2.38
C LEU A 7 15.48 13.08 -3.32
N GLU A 8 15.69 13.22 -4.62
CA GLU A 8 14.97 12.53 -5.68
C GLU A 8 15.16 11.01 -5.57
N ASP A 9 16.39 10.51 -5.38
CA ASP A 9 16.65 9.08 -5.21
C ASP A 9 15.84 8.47 -4.05
N ASN A 10 15.76 9.17 -2.92
CA ASN A 10 15.02 8.66 -1.75
C ASN A 10 13.50 8.69 -1.98
N ILE A 11 12.99 9.65 -2.75
CA ILE A 11 11.57 9.72 -3.10
C ILE A 11 11.20 8.60 -4.08
N LEU A 12 12.09 8.29 -5.03
CA LEU A 12 11.92 7.15 -5.93
C LEU A 12 11.86 5.84 -5.18
N ILE A 13 12.72 5.67 -4.18
CA ILE A 13 12.69 4.47 -3.34
C ILE A 13 11.34 4.36 -2.63
N ILE A 14 10.85 5.45 -2.02
CA ILE A 14 9.53 5.47 -1.38
C ILE A 14 8.40 5.03 -2.33
N LEU A 15 8.39 5.55 -3.57
CA LEU A 15 7.36 5.22 -4.55
C LEU A 15 7.46 3.77 -5.02
N ARG A 16 8.69 3.25 -5.22
CA ARG A 16 8.94 1.88 -5.66
C ARG A 16 8.64 0.85 -4.58
N ASP A 17 9.04 1.13 -3.35
CA ASP A 17 8.69 0.29 -2.20
C ASP A 17 7.18 0.23 -2.05
N GLY A 18 6.53 1.36 -2.28
CA GLY A 18 5.08 1.43 -2.27
C GLY A 18 4.39 0.66 -3.39
N GLU A 19 4.88 0.80 -4.63
CA GLU A 19 4.44 -0.02 -5.77
C GLU A 19 4.61 -1.51 -5.49
N TYR A 20 5.73 -1.89 -4.88
CA TYR A 20 6.01 -3.27 -4.51
C TYR A 20 5.03 -3.81 -3.47
N ILE A 21 4.71 -3.01 -2.44
CA ILE A 21 3.73 -3.38 -1.41
C ILE A 21 2.37 -3.66 -2.05
N GLU A 22 1.86 -2.71 -2.84
CA GLU A 22 0.56 -2.83 -3.53
C GLU A 22 0.52 -4.05 -4.48
N GLY A 23 1.63 -4.33 -5.14
CA GLY A 23 1.78 -5.50 -6.00
C GLY A 23 1.68 -6.82 -5.24
N GLU A 24 2.36 -6.95 -4.10
CA GLU A 24 2.32 -8.16 -3.28
C GLU A 24 0.97 -8.32 -2.57
N ALA A 25 0.36 -7.22 -2.11
CA ALA A 25 -0.99 -7.19 -1.56
C ALA A 25 -2.02 -7.69 -2.58
N ALA A 26 -1.98 -7.15 -3.80
CA ALA A 26 -2.83 -7.59 -4.90
C ALA A 26 -2.70 -9.11 -5.16
N LEU A 27 -1.47 -9.62 -5.22
CA LEU A 27 -1.24 -11.06 -5.40
C LEU A 27 -1.86 -11.88 -4.26
N LEU A 28 -1.66 -11.46 -3.01
CA LEU A 28 -2.24 -12.14 -1.85
C LEU A 28 -3.76 -12.13 -1.92
N TYR A 29 -4.40 -10.96 -2.08
CA TYR A 29 -5.86 -10.86 -2.08
C TYR A 29 -6.50 -11.59 -3.25
N SER A 30 -5.84 -11.64 -4.41
CA SER A 30 -6.24 -12.49 -5.53
C SER A 30 -6.25 -13.97 -5.14
N GLU A 31 -5.17 -14.46 -4.51
CA GLU A 31 -5.08 -15.84 -4.02
C GLU A 31 -6.16 -16.15 -2.97
N LEU A 32 -6.39 -15.25 -2.01
CA LEU A 32 -7.39 -15.41 -0.96
C LEU A 32 -8.80 -15.46 -1.55
N SER A 33 -9.11 -14.58 -2.51
CA SER A 33 -10.42 -14.55 -3.17
C SER A 33 -10.74 -15.85 -3.92
N ASN A 34 -9.72 -16.48 -4.52
CA ASN A 34 -9.86 -17.75 -5.21
C ASN A 34 -10.12 -18.93 -4.26
N LYS A 35 -9.68 -18.79 -3.01
CA LYS A 35 -9.82 -19.83 -1.97
C LYS A 35 -11.04 -19.62 -1.07
N ALA A 36 -11.58 -18.40 -0.99
CA ALA A 36 -12.73 -18.07 -0.15
C ALA A 36 -13.98 -18.87 -0.53
N SER A 37 -14.53 -19.60 0.44
CA SER A 37 -15.77 -20.36 0.24
C SER A 37 -17.03 -19.51 0.35
N ASP A 38 -16.96 -18.43 1.13
CA ASP A 38 -18.07 -17.50 1.33
C ASP A 38 -18.08 -16.43 0.22
N PRO A 39 -19.21 -16.23 -0.50
CA PRO A 39 -19.27 -15.26 -1.61
C PRO A 39 -19.03 -13.81 -1.20
N LEU A 40 -19.42 -13.41 0.01
CA LEU A 40 -19.23 -12.04 0.49
C LEU A 40 -17.76 -11.81 0.83
N VAL A 41 -17.13 -12.74 1.55
CA VAL A 41 -15.68 -12.71 1.83
C VAL A 41 -14.87 -12.68 0.54
N LYS A 42 -15.25 -13.53 -0.44
CA LYS A 42 -14.65 -13.54 -1.76
C LYS A 42 -14.75 -12.17 -2.43
N THR A 43 -15.92 -11.55 -2.40
CA THR A 43 -16.16 -10.24 -3.03
C THR A 43 -15.29 -9.16 -2.39
N VAL A 44 -15.17 -9.16 -1.06
CA VAL A 44 -14.30 -8.21 -0.35
C VAL A 44 -12.84 -8.37 -0.78
N PHE A 45 -12.31 -9.59 -0.81
CA PHE A 45 -10.95 -9.82 -1.31
C PHE A 45 -10.76 -9.42 -2.78
N GLN A 46 -11.79 -9.56 -3.62
CA GLN A 46 -11.73 -9.09 -5.01
C GLN A 46 -11.68 -7.57 -5.12
N ILE A 47 -12.42 -6.85 -4.27
CA ILE A 47 -12.38 -5.37 -4.24
C ILE A 47 -10.95 -4.93 -3.91
N ILE A 48 -10.41 -5.40 -2.78
CA ILE A 48 -9.07 -5.02 -2.31
C ILE A 48 -8.02 -5.38 -3.38
N TYR A 49 -8.07 -6.59 -3.93
CA TYR A 49 -7.19 -7.01 -5.03
C TYR A 49 -7.18 -6.02 -6.22
N HIS A 50 -8.36 -5.61 -6.69
CA HIS A 50 -8.46 -4.72 -7.84
C HIS A 50 -8.01 -3.30 -7.53
N ASP A 51 -8.29 -2.83 -6.31
CA ASP A 51 -7.86 -1.51 -5.86
C ASP A 51 -6.34 -1.46 -5.64
N SER A 52 -5.71 -2.46 -5.02
CA SER A 52 -4.24 -2.52 -4.90
C SER A 52 -3.55 -2.57 -6.26
N LEU A 53 -4.10 -3.29 -7.27
CA LEU A 53 -3.57 -3.23 -8.65
C LEU A 53 -3.63 -1.82 -9.24
N LYS A 54 -4.76 -1.12 -9.04
CA LYS A 54 -4.94 0.26 -9.48
C LYS A 54 -3.96 1.19 -8.76
N HIS A 55 -3.73 1.00 -7.47
CA HIS A 55 -2.78 1.81 -6.68
C HIS A 55 -1.36 1.63 -7.16
N LYS A 56 -0.94 0.38 -7.39
CA LYS A 56 0.33 0.04 -8.02
C LYS A 56 0.54 0.82 -9.33
N ASP A 57 -0.43 0.76 -10.24
CA ASP A 57 -0.34 1.45 -11.54
C ASP A 57 -0.24 2.97 -11.36
N VAL A 58 -0.99 3.55 -10.43
CA VAL A 58 -0.94 4.97 -10.09
C VAL A 58 0.43 5.37 -9.56
N LEU A 59 1.03 4.59 -8.66
CA LEU A 59 2.33 4.89 -8.07
C LEU A 59 3.45 4.85 -9.11
N SER A 60 3.41 3.87 -10.02
CA SER A 60 4.34 3.78 -11.15
C SER A 60 4.25 5.03 -12.06
N LEU A 61 3.02 5.51 -12.34
CA LEU A 61 2.81 6.74 -13.11
C LEU A 61 3.31 7.99 -12.39
N ILE A 62 3.18 8.04 -11.06
CA ILE A 62 3.65 9.17 -10.24
C ILE A 62 5.18 9.23 -10.22
N GLU A 63 5.85 8.08 -10.19
CA GLU A 63 7.31 7.99 -10.31
C GLU A 63 7.80 8.73 -11.57
N ASP A 64 7.24 8.37 -12.72
CA ASP A 64 7.58 8.98 -14.01
C ASP A 64 7.33 10.51 -14.04
N LEU A 65 6.26 10.96 -13.39
CA LEU A 65 5.91 12.39 -13.35
C LEU A 65 6.83 13.20 -12.44
N LEU A 66 7.17 12.68 -11.25
CA LEU A 66 7.98 13.39 -10.28
C LEU A 66 9.44 13.53 -10.71
N ILE A 67 10.03 12.50 -11.36
CA ILE A 67 11.38 12.57 -11.95
C ILE A 67 11.52 13.74 -12.92
N ASN A 68 10.48 13.98 -13.72
CA ASN A 68 10.58 14.83 -14.89
C ASN A 68 10.06 16.26 -14.68
N THR A 69 9.32 16.52 -13.60
CA THR A 69 8.47 17.73 -13.53
C THR A 69 8.66 18.56 -12.27
N VAL A 70 9.02 17.99 -11.12
CA VAL A 70 8.91 18.71 -9.83
C VAL A 70 10.25 18.86 -9.12
N LYS A 71 10.70 20.10 -8.95
CA LYS A 71 11.72 20.43 -7.93
C LYS A 71 11.07 20.43 -6.56
N MET A 72 11.19 19.34 -5.83
CA MET A 72 10.63 19.20 -4.50
C MET A 72 11.43 20.03 -3.49
N HIS A 73 10.75 20.80 -2.65
CA HIS A 73 11.37 21.65 -1.64
C HIS A 73 11.11 21.07 -0.25
N VAL A 74 11.75 19.95 0.05
CA VAL A 74 11.63 19.23 1.33
C VAL A 74 12.98 18.92 1.94
N ASN A 75 13.02 18.82 3.27
CA ASN A 75 14.22 18.45 4.01
C ASN A 75 14.57 16.97 3.73
N ILE A 76 15.78 16.71 3.25
CA ILE A 76 16.26 15.36 2.97
C ILE A 76 16.22 14.43 4.19
N GLU A 77 16.43 14.92 5.40
CA GLU A 77 16.36 14.11 6.63
C GLU A 77 14.95 13.57 6.89
N SER A 78 13.92 14.37 6.59
CA SER A 78 12.52 13.91 6.70
C SER A 78 12.20 12.83 5.67
N VAL A 79 12.75 12.92 4.46
CA VAL A 79 12.57 11.89 3.41
C VAL A 79 13.27 10.59 3.79
N ILE A 80 14.51 10.68 4.30
CA ILE A 80 15.26 9.52 4.77
C ILE A 80 14.53 8.82 5.93
N SER A 81 13.90 9.59 6.83
CA SER A 81 13.10 9.02 7.92
C SER A 81 11.90 8.23 7.38
N GLN A 82 11.17 8.79 6.40
CA GLN A 82 10.03 8.08 5.79
C GLN A 82 10.48 6.81 5.07
N ARG A 83 11.57 6.89 4.31
CA ARG A 83 12.17 5.73 3.65
C ARG A 83 12.52 4.61 4.64
N ARG A 84 13.20 4.92 5.76
CA ARG A 84 13.56 3.90 6.76
C ARG A 84 12.33 3.24 7.40
N ASN A 85 11.25 4.00 7.58
CA ASN A 85 10.00 3.45 8.08
C ASN A 85 9.39 2.48 7.06
N LEU A 86 9.40 2.85 5.77
CA LEU A 86 8.94 1.99 4.68
C LEU A 86 9.79 0.73 4.51
N ASP A 87 11.12 0.82 4.56
CA ASP A 87 12.01 -0.34 4.52
C ASP A 87 11.63 -1.39 5.60
N ALA A 88 11.34 -0.91 6.82
CA ALA A 88 10.92 -1.76 7.93
C ALA A 88 9.50 -2.33 7.74
N MET A 89 8.63 -1.59 7.07
CA MET A 89 7.27 -2.02 6.72
C MET A 89 7.25 -3.09 5.64
N VAL A 90 8.04 -2.92 4.57
CA VAL A 90 8.20 -3.92 3.50
C VAL A 90 8.63 -5.26 4.08
N ALA A 91 9.61 -5.26 5.00
CA ALA A 91 10.07 -6.48 5.64
C ALA A 91 8.94 -7.17 6.46
N GLN A 92 8.18 -6.39 7.23
CA GLN A 92 7.05 -6.91 8.02
C GLN A 92 5.92 -7.43 7.13
N MET A 93 5.61 -6.73 6.04
CA MET A 93 4.61 -7.11 5.05
C MET A 93 4.95 -8.48 4.45
N ILE A 94 6.18 -8.66 3.98
CA ILE A 94 6.63 -9.93 3.38
C ILE A 94 6.47 -11.09 4.37
N ASP A 95 6.82 -10.88 5.64
CA ASP A 95 6.67 -11.89 6.68
C ASP A 95 5.18 -12.24 6.91
N ILE A 96 4.30 -11.23 6.98
CA ILE A 96 2.85 -11.41 7.11
C ILE A 96 2.27 -12.18 5.93
N ILE A 97 2.59 -11.78 4.69
CA ILE A 97 2.12 -12.44 3.47
C ILE A 97 2.55 -13.90 3.45
N ARG A 98 3.82 -14.18 3.80
CA ARG A 98 4.33 -15.55 3.89
C ARG A 98 3.58 -16.36 4.93
N ASP A 99 3.30 -15.77 6.10
CA ASP A 99 2.58 -16.44 7.18
C ASP A 99 1.11 -16.72 6.81
N VAL A 100 0.44 -15.80 6.12
CA VAL A 100 -0.91 -16.01 5.59
C VAL A 100 -0.90 -17.15 4.56
N ARG A 101 0.00 -17.11 3.58
CA ARG A 101 0.15 -18.18 2.56
C ARG A 101 0.42 -19.54 3.20
N ASN A 102 1.23 -19.59 4.25
CA ASN A 102 1.51 -20.83 4.99
C ASN A 102 0.30 -21.32 5.79
N SER A 103 -0.52 -20.41 6.31
CA SER A 103 -1.75 -20.71 7.05
C SER A 103 -2.87 -21.21 6.14
N VAL A 104 -2.86 -20.80 4.86
CA VAL A 104 -3.93 -21.10 3.90
C VAL A 104 -3.45 -22.05 2.80
N ARG A 105 -3.49 -23.36 3.09
CA ARG A 105 -3.14 -24.41 2.12
C ARG A 105 -4.32 -24.90 1.26
N GLY A 106 -5.56 -24.64 1.67
CA GLY A 106 -6.79 -25.09 1.01
C GLY A 106 -7.80 -23.96 0.80
N SER A 107 -9.08 -24.32 0.70
CA SER A 107 -10.17 -23.34 0.75
C SER A 107 -10.15 -22.58 2.08
N ILE A 108 -10.53 -21.30 2.06
CA ILE A 108 -10.70 -20.48 3.27
C ILE A 108 -12.17 -20.55 3.67
N THR A 109 -12.43 -21.31 4.72
CA THR A 109 -13.69 -21.27 5.46
C THR A 109 -13.72 -20.08 6.43
N ILE A 110 -14.88 -19.77 6.99
CA ILE A 110 -15.03 -18.72 8.02
C ILE A 110 -14.06 -18.95 9.21
N LYS A 111 -13.87 -20.21 9.63
CA LYS A 111 -12.93 -20.55 10.71
C LYS A 111 -11.47 -20.25 10.32
N GLU A 112 -11.10 -20.50 9.08
CA GLU A 112 -9.74 -20.19 8.60
C GLU A 112 -9.54 -18.68 8.40
N LEU A 113 -10.60 -17.95 8.04
CA LEU A 113 -10.60 -16.49 8.00
C LEU A 113 -10.27 -15.92 9.38
N SER A 114 -10.88 -16.41 10.47
CA SER A 114 -10.54 -15.99 11.84
C SER A 114 -9.06 -16.19 12.16
N ASN A 115 -8.42 -17.26 11.64
CA ASN A 115 -7.01 -17.58 11.92
C ASN A 115 -6.01 -16.66 11.21
N ILE A 116 -6.49 -15.91 10.20
CA ILE A 116 -5.68 -14.96 9.44
C ILE A 116 -6.15 -13.52 9.61
N ALA A 117 -7.29 -13.27 10.28
CA ALA A 117 -7.88 -11.96 10.53
C ALA A 117 -6.87 -10.92 11.03
N ASP A 118 -6.25 -11.19 12.18
CA ASP A 118 -5.24 -10.31 12.79
C ASP A 118 -4.02 -10.07 11.87
N LYS A 119 -3.74 -11.00 10.95
CA LYS A 119 -2.63 -10.86 9.99
C LYS A 119 -3.02 -9.94 8.84
N LEU A 120 -4.26 -10.03 8.36
CA LEU A 120 -4.79 -9.15 7.32
C LEU A 120 -4.97 -7.73 7.85
N GLU A 121 -5.48 -7.55 9.06
CA GLU A 121 -5.57 -6.22 9.69
C GLU A 121 -4.19 -5.57 9.85
N ARG A 122 -3.18 -6.33 10.26
CA ARG A 122 -1.79 -5.84 10.33
C ARG A 122 -1.18 -5.52 8.96
N LEU A 123 -1.64 -6.17 7.89
CA LEU A 123 -1.21 -5.87 6.53
C LEU A 123 -1.78 -4.50 6.11
N GLU A 124 -3.07 -4.26 6.37
CA GLU A 124 -3.71 -2.98 6.12
C GLU A 124 -3.14 -1.84 6.97
N ASP A 125 -2.75 -2.09 8.22
CA ASP A 125 -2.07 -1.07 9.03
C ASP A 125 -0.72 -0.64 8.39
N ILE A 126 -0.04 -1.56 7.72
CA ILE A 126 1.19 -1.26 6.99
C ILE A 126 0.88 -0.41 5.75
N GLU A 127 -0.12 -0.81 4.97
CA GLU A 127 -0.59 -0.06 3.79
C GLU A 127 -1.10 1.33 4.19
N GLU A 128 -1.84 1.46 5.29
CA GLU A 128 -2.27 2.73 5.88
C GLU A 128 -1.07 3.57 6.34
N THR A 129 -0.05 2.97 6.95
CA THR A 129 1.12 3.75 7.38
C THR A 129 1.96 4.24 6.20
N GLN A 130 2.02 3.46 5.12
CA GLN A 130 2.63 3.88 3.85
C GLN A 130 1.93 5.11 3.27
N LEU A 131 0.62 5.27 3.47
CA LEU A 131 -0.11 6.49 3.09
C LEU A 131 0.46 7.74 3.73
N THR A 132 0.93 7.68 4.98
CA THR A 132 1.56 8.82 5.66
C THR A 132 2.79 9.34 4.89
N SER A 133 3.51 8.44 4.21
CA SER A 133 4.62 8.81 3.32
C SER A 133 4.12 9.49 2.05
N TYR A 134 2.98 9.08 1.52
CA TYR A 134 2.36 9.71 0.36
C TYR A 134 1.73 11.07 0.68
N GLU A 135 1.10 11.22 1.84
CA GLU A 135 0.61 12.51 2.34
C GLU A 135 1.76 13.51 2.51
N PHE A 136 2.92 13.02 3.01
CA PHE A 136 4.14 13.81 3.07
C PHE A 136 4.61 14.25 1.67
N LEU A 137 4.67 13.33 0.70
CA LEU A 137 5.05 13.66 -0.68
C LEU A 137 4.04 14.62 -1.34
N SER A 138 2.74 14.41 -1.14
CA SER A 138 1.66 15.27 -1.62
C SER A 138 1.77 16.68 -1.00
N SER A 139 2.08 16.78 0.29
CA SER A 139 2.31 18.06 0.97
C SER A 139 3.56 18.77 0.44
N ALA A 140 4.62 18.02 0.15
CA ALA A 140 5.87 18.54 -0.40
C ALA A 140 5.70 19.20 -1.79
N ILE A 141 4.72 18.73 -2.57
CA ILE A 141 4.41 19.25 -3.91
C ILE A 141 3.19 20.19 -3.93
N SER A 142 2.53 20.41 -2.79
CA SER A 142 1.24 21.11 -2.67
C SER A 142 1.21 22.57 -3.09
N LYS A 143 2.37 23.23 -3.13
CA LYS A 143 2.48 24.62 -3.60
C LYS A 143 2.69 24.72 -5.11
N SER A 144 2.76 23.58 -5.81
CA SER A 144 2.88 23.58 -7.26
C SER A 144 1.56 24.01 -7.90
N MET A 145 1.66 24.96 -8.83
CA MET A 145 0.54 25.36 -9.69
C MET A 145 0.44 24.50 -10.96
N ASP A 146 1.30 23.49 -11.11
CA ASP A 146 1.26 22.57 -12.25
C ASP A 146 0.02 21.66 -12.15
N PRO A 147 -0.88 21.67 -13.15
CA PRO A 147 -2.07 20.83 -13.16
C PRO A 147 -1.76 19.33 -13.04
N ARG A 148 -0.63 18.85 -13.56
CA ARG A 148 -0.22 17.45 -13.45
C ARG A 148 0.07 17.07 -12.01
N VAL A 149 0.72 17.96 -11.27
CA VAL A 149 0.98 17.78 -9.85
C VAL A 149 -0.32 17.76 -9.05
N GLN A 150 -1.27 18.64 -9.37
CA GLN A 150 -2.58 18.65 -8.71
C GLN A 150 -3.36 17.35 -8.96
N VAL A 151 -3.29 16.79 -10.19
CA VAL A 151 -3.87 15.47 -10.49
C VAL A 151 -3.19 14.37 -9.68
N THR A 152 -1.85 14.36 -9.57
CA THR A 152 -1.11 13.42 -8.71
C THR A 152 -1.58 13.47 -7.26
N GLN A 153 -1.82 14.65 -6.70
CA GLN A 153 -2.32 14.78 -5.34
C GLN A 153 -3.72 14.16 -5.17
N VAL A 154 -4.62 14.36 -6.13
CA VAL A 154 -5.95 13.75 -6.11
C VAL A 154 -5.85 12.23 -6.21
N LEU A 155 -4.97 11.71 -7.07
CA LEU A 155 -4.76 10.27 -7.21
C LEU A 155 -4.23 9.64 -5.91
N ILE A 156 -3.24 10.27 -5.26
CA ILE A 156 -2.75 9.84 -3.94
C ILE A 156 -3.88 9.86 -2.92
N GLN A 157 -4.72 10.90 -2.90
CA GLN A 157 -5.84 10.98 -1.96
C GLN A 157 -6.88 9.88 -2.17
N ASN A 158 -7.07 9.41 -3.41
CA ASN A 158 -7.96 8.28 -3.68
C ASN A 158 -7.41 6.98 -3.10
N ILE A 159 -6.11 6.69 -3.30
CA ILE A 159 -5.44 5.54 -2.68
C ILE A 159 -5.69 5.54 -1.16
N ILE A 160 -5.48 6.70 -0.52
CA ILE A 160 -5.69 6.87 0.93
C ILE A 160 -7.10 6.49 1.39
N ASN A 161 -8.10 6.87 0.61
CA ASN A 161 -9.50 6.61 0.97
C ASN A 161 -9.88 5.14 0.73
N ASP A 162 -9.32 4.54 -0.31
CA ASP A 162 -9.52 3.14 -0.65
C ASP A 162 -8.93 2.24 0.45
N GLU A 163 -7.70 2.50 0.92
CA GLU A 163 -7.09 1.72 2.01
C GLU A 163 -7.85 1.82 3.35
N LYS A 164 -8.39 3.00 3.68
CA LYS A 164 -9.28 3.12 4.85
C LYS A 164 -10.53 2.26 4.71
N THR A 165 -11.05 2.17 3.49
CA THR A 165 -12.21 1.32 3.17
C THR A 165 -11.84 -0.16 3.24
N HIS A 166 -10.64 -0.55 2.79
CA HIS A 166 -10.14 -1.93 2.88
C HIS A 166 -10.06 -2.40 4.33
N LYS A 167 -9.45 -1.60 5.20
CA LYS A 167 -9.39 -1.84 6.64
C LYS A 167 -10.78 -2.02 7.25
N ASP A 168 -11.71 -1.10 6.99
CA ASP A 168 -13.09 -1.21 7.47
C ASP A 168 -13.76 -2.50 6.98
N LEU A 169 -13.59 -2.86 5.71
CA LEU A 169 -14.16 -4.09 5.13
C LEU A 169 -13.58 -5.34 5.79
N LEU A 170 -12.28 -5.38 6.02
CA LEU A 170 -11.60 -6.50 6.69
C LEU A 170 -12.04 -6.65 8.13
N GLU A 171 -12.18 -5.57 8.88
CA GLU A 171 -12.79 -5.58 10.21
C GLU A 171 -14.22 -6.16 10.18
N LYS A 172 -15.03 -5.84 9.15
CA LYS A 172 -16.40 -6.37 9.06
C LYS A 172 -16.43 -7.85 8.68
N ILE A 173 -15.63 -8.30 7.71
CA ILE A 173 -15.69 -9.71 7.30
C ILE A 173 -15.10 -10.65 8.34
N THR A 174 -14.16 -10.17 9.17
CA THR A 174 -13.61 -10.94 10.29
C THR A 174 -14.61 -11.07 11.45
N GLN A 175 -15.65 -10.24 11.50
CA GLN A 175 -16.77 -10.35 12.45
C GLN A 175 -17.90 -11.28 11.98
N ILE A 176 -17.84 -11.79 10.74
CA ILE A 176 -18.80 -12.81 10.24
C ILE A 176 -18.57 -14.16 10.93
N THR A 177 -17.46 -14.31 11.65
CA THR A 177 -17.01 -15.52 12.34
C THR A 177 -17.76 -15.79 13.62
#